data_AF-A0A5C4QRZ0-F1
#
_entry.id   AF-A0A5C4QRZ0-F1
#
_cell.length_a   1.000
_cell.length_b   1.000
_cell.length_c   1.000
_cell.angle_alpha   90.00
_cell.angle_beta   90.00
_cell.angle_gamma   90.00
#
_symmetry.space_group_name_H-M   'P 1'
#
loop_
_entity.id
_entity.type
_entity.pdbx_description
1 polymer ?
#
loop_
_entity_poly.entity_id
_entity_poly.type
_entity_poly.pdbx_seq_one_letter_code
_entity_poly.pdbx_strand_id
1 'polypeptide(L)'
;MLIEVIGNHQLPDDVDRDDVEDLLATALRADGDVTGAGSGSGRWHLDVEVSADADQFPHVLRRLATALVGQDLGWVVLRPEHEETGKSARELA
;
A
#
# COMPACT_ATOMS: atom_id res chain seq x y z
N MET A 1 3.42 -7.62 10.67
CA MET A 1 4.14 -7.81 9.39
C MET A 1 4.18 -6.48 8.67
N LEU A 2 5.27 -6.16 7.99
CA LEU A 2 5.40 -4.88 7.29
C LEU A 2 5.13 -5.05 5.78
N ILE A 3 4.41 -4.09 5.20
CA ILE A 3 4.27 -3.90 3.75
C ILE A 3 4.79 -2.52 3.40
N GLU A 4 5.77 -2.44 2.53
CA GLU A 4 6.15 -1.18 1.91
C GLU A 4 5.26 -0.91 0.69
N VAL A 5 4.70 0.29 0.63
CA VAL A 5 3.90 0.80 -0.47
C VAL A 5 4.74 1.77 -1.27
N ILE A 6 4.97 1.47 -2.55
CA ILE A 6 5.92 2.20 -3.39
C ILE A 6 5.19 2.83 -4.56
N GLY A 7 5.23 4.15 -4.62
CA GLY A 7 4.80 4.93 -5.75
C GLY A 7 5.95 5.27 -6.69
N ASN A 8 6.05 4.57 -7.82
CA ASN A 8 7.04 4.84 -8.87
C ASN A 8 6.70 6.00 -9.82
N HIS A 9 5.51 6.58 -9.67
CA HIS A 9 5.02 7.68 -10.48
C HIS A 9 4.51 8.81 -9.57
N GLN A 10 4.43 10.00 -10.14
CA GLN A 10 3.73 11.10 -9.50
C GLN A 10 2.26 10.73 -9.33
N LEU A 11 1.69 11.05 -8.17
CA LEU A 11 0.26 10.90 -7.95
C LEU A 11 -0.52 11.82 -8.91
N PRO A 12 -1.78 11.49 -9.22
CA PRO A 12 -2.70 12.42 -9.87
C PRO A 12 -2.72 13.79 -9.16
N ASP A 13 -2.96 14.87 -9.91
CA ASP A 13 -2.91 16.23 -9.35
C ASP A 13 -3.92 16.48 -8.22
N ASP A 14 -4.98 15.68 -8.14
CA ASP A 14 -6.05 15.70 -7.15
C ASP A 14 -5.88 14.67 -6.01
N VAL A 15 -4.78 13.93 -6.00
CA VAL A 15 -4.45 12.94 -4.98
C VAL A 15 -3.10 13.30 -4.37
N ASP A 16 -3.08 13.57 -3.08
CA ASP A 16 -1.83 13.69 -2.34
C ASP A 16 -1.49 12.39 -1.60
N ARG A 17 -0.35 12.40 -0.91
CA ARG A 17 0.13 11.23 -0.19
C ARG A 17 -0.77 10.89 1.00
N ASP A 18 -1.35 11.90 1.64
CA ASP A 18 -2.17 11.72 2.83
C ASP A 18 -3.52 11.09 2.43
N ASP A 19 -4.05 11.38 1.23
CA ASP A 19 -5.20 10.66 0.65
C ASP A 19 -4.93 9.15 0.49
N VAL A 20 -3.70 8.78 0.08
CA VAL A 20 -3.30 7.37 -0.05
C VAL A 20 -3.17 6.72 1.32
N GLU A 21 -2.62 7.44 2.30
CA GLU A 21 -2.53 6.98 3.69
C GLU A 21 -3.92 6.71 4.27
N ASP A 22 -4.86 7.64 4.11
CA ASP A 22 -6.25 7.51 4.56
C ASP A 22 -7.00 6.36 3.87
N LEU A 23 -6.77 6.18 2.56
CA LEU A 23 -7.32 5.07 1.79
C LEU A 23 -6.85 3.73 2.34
N LEU A 24 -5.54 3.60 2.57
CA LEU A 24 -4.93 2.38 3.08
C LEU A 24 -5.38 2.10 4.52
N ALA A 25 -5.42 3.11 5.39
CA ALA A 25 -5.91 2.98 6.76
C ALA A 25 -7.39 2.53 6.78
N THR A 26 -8.22 3.11 5.91
CA THR A 26 -9.63 2.71 5.76
C THR A 26 -9.78 1.25 5.30
N ALA A 27 -8.92 0.80 4.38
CA ALA A 27 -8.90 -0.58 3.92
C ALA A 27 -8.40 -1.55 5.00
N LEU A 28 -7.39 -1.15 5.76
CA LEU A 28 -6.74 -1.94 6.81
C LEU A 28 -7.65 -2.14 8.03
N ARG A 29 -8.46 -1.13 8.38
CA ARG A 29 -9.41 -1.18 9.51
C ARG A 29 -8.71 -1.49 10.84
N ALA A 30 -9.04 -2.63 11.46
CA ALA A 30 -8.45 -3.08 12.72
C ALA A 30 -7.28 -4.06 12.50
N ASP A 31 -6.95 -4.35 11.24
CA ASP A 31 -5.93 -5.36 10.88
C ASP A 31 -4.52 -4.76 10.87
N GLY A 32 -4.32 -3.50 11.32
CA GLY A 32 -3.02 -2.82 11.35
C GLY A 32 -3.11 -1.30 11.34
N ASP A 33 -1.95 -0.65 11.20
CA ASP A 33 -1.78 0.79 11.10
C ASP A 33 -0.94 1.17 9.87
N VAL A 34 -1.21 2.33 9.28
CA VAL A 34 -0.35 2.94 8.27
C VAL A 34 0.59 3.91 8.97
N THR A 35 1.89 3.76 8.71
CA THR A 35 2.93 4.63 9.24
C THR A 35 3.63 5.34 8.09
N GLY A 36 3.64 6.67 8.12
CA GLY A 36 4.23 7.45 7.04
C GLY A 36 5.71 7.11 6.79
N ALA A 37 6.09 6.98 5.51
CA ALA A 37 7.48 6.82 5.09
C ALA A 37 7.90 7.88 4.05
N GLY A 38 9.20 7.99 3.84
CA GLY A 38 9.85 9.17 3.23
C GLY A 38 9.58 9.40 1.74
N SER A 39 9.75 10.65 1.30
CA SER A 39 9.73 11.07 -0.11
C SER A 39 11.15 11.24 -0.66
N GLY A 40 11.43 10.74 -1.87
CA GLY A 40 12.75 10.92 -2.50
C GLY A 40 12.76 10.68 -4.01
N SER A 41 13.40 11.58 -4.76
CA SER A 41 13.74 11.43 -6.18
C SER A 41 12.57 11.03 -7.11
N GLY A 42 11.39 11.64 -6.93
CA GLY A 42 10.21 11.36 -7.77
C GLY A 42 9.47 10.05 -7.42
N ARG A 43 9.88 9.39 -6.33
CA ARG A 43 9.18 8.27 -5.72
C ARG A 43 8.71 8.64 -4.33
N TRP A 44 7.62 8.02 -3.92
CA TRP A 44 7.08 8.13 -2.57
C TRP A 44 6.88 6.73 -2.00
N HIS A 45 7.04 6.63 -0.68
CA HIS A 45 6.96 5.38 0.05
C HIS A 45 6.03 5.56 1.24
N LEU A 46 5.26 4.54 1.59
CA LEU A 46 4.54 4.44 2.86
C LEU A 46 4.84 3.07 3.47
N ASP A 47 4.90 3.00 4.78
CA ASP A 47 5.12 1.76 5.51
C ASP A 47 3.79 1.35 6.17
N VAL A 48 3.29 0.16 5.90
CA VAL A 48 2.03 -0.36 6.47
C VAL A 48 2.36 -1.50 7.43
N GLU A 49 2.09 -1.29 8.72
CA GLU A 49 2.23 -2.32 9.73
C GLU A 49 0.91 -3.10 9.87
N VAL A 50 0.95 -4.37 9.49
CA VAL A 50 -0.20 -5.28 9.54
C VAL A 50 -0.16 -6.13 10.81
N SER A 51 -1.20 -6.01 11.63
CA SER A 51 -1.49 -6.81 12.83
C SER A 51 -2.29 -8.07 12.52
N ALA A 52 -1.93 -8.78 11.45
CA ALA A 52 -2.54 -10.04 11.04
C ALA A 52 -1.55 -11.20 11.20
N ASP A 53 -2.06 -12.43 11.30
CA ASP A 53 -1.21 -13.62 11.21
C ASP A 53 -0.88 -13.98 9.75
N ALA A 54 0.00 -14.98 9.55
CA ALA A 54 0.47 -15.39 8.24
C ALA A 54 -0.65 -15.91 7.32
N ASP A 55 -1.71 -16.49 7.89
CA ASP A 55 -2.85 -17.02 7.13
C ASP A 55 -3.78 -15.89 6.67
N GLN A 56 -3.88 -14.82 7.46
CA GLN A 56 -4.69 -13.64 7.17
C GLN A 56 -3.98 -12.61 6.27
N PHE A 57 -2.65 -12.59 6.26
CA PHE A 57 -1.86 -11.63 5.52
C PHE A 57 -2.21 -11.51 4.03
N PRO A 58 -2.39 -12.62 3.26
CA PRO A 58 -2.75 -12.51 1.85
C PRO A 58 -4.10 -11.84 1.63
N HIS A 59 -5.04 -11.99 2.57
CA HIS A 59 -6.35 -11.34 2.51
C HIS A 59 -6.25 -9.83 2.77
N VAL A 60 -5.39 -9.42 3.71
CA VAL A 60 -5.10 -8.00 3.94
C VAL A 60 -4.44 -7.39 2.70
N LEU A 61 -3.41 -8.04 2.17
CA LEU A 61 -2.68 -7.58 0.98
C LEU A 61 -3.62 -7.38 -0.22
N ARG A 62 -4.50 -8.33 -0.49
CA ARG A 62 -5.51 -8.24 -1.55
C ARG A 62 -6.49 -7.09 -1.34
N ARG A 63 -6.89 -6.83 -0.08
CA ARG A 63 -7.81 -5.74 0.26
C ARG A 63 -7.18 -4.38 0.03
N LEU A 64 -5.93 -4.19 0.46
CA LEU A 64 -5.15 -2.97 0.19
C LEU A 64 -5.00 -2.75 -1.32
N ALA A 65 -4.65 -3.81 -2.05
CA ALA A 65 -4.55 -3.77 -3.51
C ALA A 65 -5.86 -3.36 -4.19
N THR A 66 -6.99 -3.93 -3.74
CA THR A 66 -8.33 -3.59 -4.27
C THR A 66 -8.68 -2.13 -4.02
N ALA A 67 -8.34 -1.59 -2.85
CA ALA A 67 -8.59 -0.19 -2.52
C ALA A 67 -7.80 0.76 -3.43
N LEU A 68 -6.51 0.48 -3.65
CA LEU A 68 -5.65 1.23 -4.57
C LEU A 68 -6.17 1.17 -6.02
N VAL A 69 -6.55 -0.02 -6.51
CA VAL A 69 -7.14 -0.17 -7.85
C VAL A 69 -8.43 0.63 -7.99
N GLY A 70 -9.26 0.69 -6.94
CA GLY A 70 -10.49 1.47 -6.93
C GLY A 70 -10.30 2.99 -7.02
N GLN A 71 -9.07 3.47 -6.78
CA GLN A 71 -8.67 4.88 -6.92
C GLN A 71 -7.76 5.10 -8.16
N ASP A 72 -7.80 4.18 -9.13
CA ASP A 72 -6.93 4.20 -10.32
C ASP A 72 -5.41 4.14 -10.01
N LEU A 73 -5.05 3.76 -8.78
CA LEU A 73 -3.67 3.58 -8.31
C LEU A 73 -3.18 2.13 -8.48
N GLY A 74 -3.70 1.40 -9.47
CA GLY A 74 -3.34 -0.01 -9.72
C GLY A 74 -1.87 -0.26 -10.05
N TRP A 75 -1.11 0.80 -10.36
CA TRP A 75 0.33 0.76 -10.64
C TRP A 75 1.19 0.83 -9.37
N VAL A 76 0.61 1.22 -8.21
CA VAL A 76 1.33 1.27 -6.93
C VAL A 76 1.77 -0.13 -6.54
N VAL A 77 3.02 -0.27 -6.09
CA VAL A 77 3.60 -1.57 -5.73
C VAL A 77 3.43 -1.81 -4.24
N LEU A 78 2.94 -2.98 -3.87
CA LEU A 78 2.91 -3.48 -2.49
C LEU A 78 4.01 -4.53 -2.35
N ARG A 79 4.94 -4.29 -1.42
CA ARG A 79 6.08 -5.16 -1.14
C ARG A 79 6.07 -5.60 0.33
N PRO A 80 5.63 -6.84 0.62
CA PRO A 80 5.86 -7.43 1.94
C PRO A 80 7.35 -7.45 2.30
N GLU A 81 7.68 -7.22 3.57
CA GLU A 81 9.08 -7.12 4.07
C GLU A 81 9.97 -8.32 3.72
N HIS A 82 9.39 -9.51 3.59
CA HIS A 82 10.12 -10.75 3.27
C HIS A 82 10.28 -11.00 1.77
N GLU A 83 9.72 -10.16 0.89
CA GLU A 83 9.83 -10.30 -0.55
C GLU A 83 10.88 -9.35 -1.13
N GLU A 84 11.80 -9.87 -1.96
CA GLU A 84 12.80 -9.05 -2.65
C GLU A 84 12.15 -8.07 -3.65
N THR A 85 11.01 -8.45 -4.22
CA THR A 85 10.26 -7.70 -5.22
C THR A 85 8.80 -7.60 -4.81
N GLY A 86 8.21 -6.40 -4.90
CA GLY A 86 6.76 -6.23 -4.72
C GLY A 86 5.98 -6.51 -6.01
N LYS A 87 4.66 -6.56 -5.88
CA LYS A 87 3.72 -6.65 -7.01
C LYS A 87 2.86 -5.41 -7.08
N SER A 88 2.44 -5.02 -8.28
CA SER A 88 1.49 -3.91 -8.42
C SER A 88 0.14 -4.27 -7.78
N ALA A 89 -0.59 -3.26 -7.31
CA ALA A 89 -1.93 -3.43 -6.77
C ALA A 89 -2.86 -4.12 -7.79
N ARG A 90 -2.68 -3.86 -9.08
CA ARG A 90 -3.41 -4.54 -10.15
C ARG A 90 -3.12 -6.05 -10.24
N GLU A 91 -1.91 -6.48 -9.94
CA GLU A 91 -1.55 -7.91 -9.94
C GLU A 91 -2.07 -8.65 -8.69
N LEU A 92 -2.36 -7.91 -7.62
CA LEU A 92 -2.75 -8.44 -6.32
C LEU A 92 -4.27 -8.42 -6.06
N ALA A 93 -5.02 -7.55 -6.74
CA ALA A 93 -6.48 -7.40 -6.61
C ALA A 93 -7.27 -8.52 -7.31
#